data_AF-A0A9E4RQ44-F1
#
_entry.id   AF-A0A9E4RQ44-F1
#
_cell.length_a   1.000
_cell.length_b   1.000
_cell.length_c   1.000
_cell.angle_alpha   90.00
_cell.angle_beta   90.00
_cell.angle_gamma   90.00
#
_symmetry.space_group_name_H-M   'P 1'
#
loop_
_entity.id
_entity.type
_entity.pdbx_description
1 polymer ?
#
loop_
_entity_poly.entity_id
_entity_poly.type
_entity_poly.pdbx_seq_one_letter_code
_entity_poly.pdbx_strand_id
1 'polypeptide(L)'
;HLAAGGPHEYTTNFRILSRRAASVVVDRARGCGYDFVPESTLLVMAAGLTVEELPITFTGRLRGESKLGMTEVIKGVTSFLVIALQYRLQLGRFSRSRSANLPAPD
;
A
#
# COMPACT_ATOMS: atom_id res chain seq x y z
N HIS A 1 -18.25 3.58 3.72
CA HIS A 1 -16.85 3.10 3.71
C HIS A 1 -16.14 3.56 4.97
N LEU A 2 -15.78 2.64 5.88
CA LEU A 2 -15.28 2.94 7.24
C LEU A 2 -13.83 3.48 7.31
N ALA A 3 -13.25 3.86 6.17
CA ALA A 3 -11.97 4.54 6.10
C ALA A 3 -11.98 5.52 4.91
N ALA A 4 -12.05 6.82 5.20
CA ALA A 4 -11.42 7.91 4.45
C ALA A 4 -11.26 7.75 2.91
N GLY A 5 -12.34 7.44 2.17
CA GLY A 5 -12.36 7.50 0.70
C GLY A 5 -11.30 6.66 -0.03
N GLY A 6 -10.82 5.57 0.58
CA GLY A 6 -9.82 4.70 -0.03
C GLY A 6 -10.40 3.53 -0.82
N PRO A 7 -9.56 2.79 -1.56
CA PRO A 7 -9.93 1.63 -2.36
C PRO A 7 -10.64 0.54 -1.53
N HIS A 8 -11.34 -0.38 -2.19
CA HIS A 8 -11.95 -1.57 -1.58
C HIS A 8 -10.90 -2.67 -1.33
N GLU A 9 -9.88 -2.78 -2.19
CA GLU A 9 -8.84 -3.81 -2.18
C GLU A 9 -7.44 -3.17 -1.99
N TYR A 10 -6.84 -3.40 -0.82
CA TYR A 10 -5.51 -2.86 -0.47
C TYR A 10 -4.39 -3.91 -0.61
N THR A 11 -4.75 -5.17 -0.86
CA THR A 11 -3.85 -6.33 -0.78
C THR A 11 -3.36 -6.82 -2.15
N THR A 12 -3.93 -6.30 -3.24
CA THR A 12 -3.56 -6.70 -4.60
C THR A 12 -2.21 -6.12 -5.04
N ASN A 13 -1.39 -6.97 -5.66
CA ASN A 13 -0.18 -6.52 -6.36
C ASN A 13 -0.43 -6.11 -7.81
N PHE A 14 -1.61 -6.40 -8.36
CA PHE A 14 -1.96 -5.99 -9.72
C PHE A 14 -2.35 -4.51 -9.72
N ARG A 15 -1.35 -3.65 -9.91
CA ARG A 15 -1.51 -2.19 -9.87
C ARG A 15 -0.49 -1.49 -10.75
N ILE A 16 -0.78 -0.25 -11.09
CA ILE A 16 0.13 0.64 -11.81
C ILE A 16 0.41 1.85 -10.92
N LEU A 17 1.68 2.21 -10.76
CA LEU A 17 2.11 3.40 -10.04
C LEU A 17 2.68 4.41 -11.03
N SER A 18 2.20 5.65 -10.96
CA SER A 18 2.89 6.76 -11.63
C SER A 18 4.30 6.92 -11.04
N ARG A 19 5.21 7.54 -11.80
CA ARG A 19 6.59 7.82 -11.33
C ARG A 19 6.58 8.50 -9.96
N ARG A 20 5.70 9.50 -9.76
CA ARG A 20 5.56 10.22 -8.50
C ARG A 20 5.07 9.30 -7.36
N ALA A 21 4.10 8.43 -7.62
CA ALA A 21 3.62 7.48 -6.63
C ALA A 21 4.71 6.46 -6.26
N ALA A 22 5.44 5.95 -7.24
CA ALA A 22 6.56 5.03 -7.03
C ALA A 22 7.67 5.67 -6.19
N SER A 23 8.07 6.92 -6.47
CA SER A 23 9.06 7.64 -5.64
C SER A 23 8.63 7.74 -4.18
N VAL A 24 7.38 8.13 -3.91
CA VAL A 24 6.84 8.19 -2.53
C VAL A 24 6.94 6.84 -1.82
N VAL A 25 6.60 5.75 -2.52
CA VAL A 25 6.65 4.41 -1.96
C VAL A 25 8.09 4.00 -1.67
N VAL A 26 9.01 4.20 -2.63
CA VAL A 26 10.44 3.86 -2.46
C VAL A 26 11.06 4.63 -1.30
N ASP A 27 10.73 5.91 -1.14
CA ASP A 27 11.33 6.76 -0.11
C ASP A 27 10.83 6.45 1.31
N ARG A 28 9.60 5.95 1.46
CA ARG A 28 8.91 5.87 2.76
C ARG A 28 8.53 4.47 3.22
N ALA A 29 8.43 3.50 2.31
CA ALA A 29 8.04 2.15 2.67
C ALA A 29 9.10 1.47 3.52
N ARG A 30 8.67 0.65 4.48
CA ARG A 30 9.57 -0.18 5.29
C ARG A 30 9.15 -1.64 5.36
N GLY A 31 7.96 -1.99 4.87
CA GLY A 31 7.47 -3.36 4.78
C GLY A 31 8.29 -4.16 3.77
N CYS A 32 8.66 -5.38 4.14
CA CYS A 32 9.48 -6.28 3.32
C CYS A 32 8.70 -7.54 2.89
N GLY A 33 7.39 -7.61 3.14
CA GLY A 33 6.56 -8.78 2.84
C GLY A 33 5.15 -8.41 2.38
N TYR A 34 4.16 -9.20 2.80
CA TYR A 34 2.75 -8.99 2.43
C TYR A 34 2.17 -7.66 2.93
N ASP A 35 2.83 -7.03 3.90
CA ASP A 35 2.47 -5.74 4.47
C ASP A 35 2.88 -4.54 3.59
N PHE A 36 3.87 -4.72 2.71
CA PHE A 36 4.31 -3.68 1.76
C PHE A 36 3.17 -3.18 0.87
N VAL A 37 2.29 -4.10 0.48
CA VAL A 37 1.21 -3.83 -0.47
C VAL A 37 0.18 -2.85 0.10
N PRO A 38 -0.43 -3.11 1.27
CA PRO A 38 -1.31 -2.12 1.89
C PRO A 38 -0.55 -0.88 2.36
N GLU A 39 0.71 -1.01 2.80
CA GLU A 39 1.55 0.14 3.18
C GLU A 39 1.72 1.14 2.04
N SER A 40 2.12 0.65 0.86
CA SER A 40 2.36 1.48 -0.32
C SER A 40 1.11 2.23 -0.76
N THR A 41 -0.06 1.59 -0.76
CA THR A 41 -1.34 2.25 -1.05
C THR A 41 -1.62 3.38 -0.05
N LEU A 42 -1.44 3.13 1.25
CA LEU A 42 -1.65 4.15 2.28
C LEU A 42 -0.63 5.29 2.21
N LEU A 43 0.61 5.03 1.80
CA LEU A 43 1.63 6.07 1.58
C LEU A 43 1.25 6.99 0.42
N VAL A 44 0.75 6.43 -0.69
CA VAL A 44 0.26 7.19 -1.85
C VAL A 44 -0.93 8.07 -1.45
N MET A 45 -1.88 7.52 -0.71
CA MET A 45 -3.02 8.28 -0.17
C MET A 45 -2.57 9.38 0.82
N ALA A 46 -1.63 9.08 1.73
CA ALA A 46 -1.09 10.05 2.67
C ALA A 46 -0.34 11.20 1.97
N ALA A 47 0.26 10.95 0.80
CA ALA A 47 0.87 11.96 -0.04
C ALA A 47 -0.13 12.80 -0.85
N GLY A 48 -1.43 12.54 -0.71
CA GLY A 48 -2.50 13.26 -1.39
C GLY A 48 -2.62 12.92 -2.87
N LEU A 49 -2.09 11.77 -3.30
CA LEU A 49 -2.26 11.26 -4.66
C LEU A 49 -3.58 10.50 -4.77
N THR A 50 -4.15 10.48 -5.97
CA THR A 50 -5.39 9.77 -6.26
C THR A 50 -5.14 8.28 -6.47
N VAL A 51 -6.03 7.45 -5.95
CA VAL A 51 -6.05 6.01 -6.15
C VAL A 51 -7.41 5.64 -6.74
N GLU A 52 -7.40 4.88 -7.82
CA GLU A 52 -8.60 4.40 -8.50
C GLU A 52 -8.51 2.88 -8.65
N GLU A 53 -9.67 2.21 -8.52
CA GLU A 53 -9.78 0.78 -8.71
C GLU A 53 -10.45 0.46 -10.03
N LEU A 54 -9.80 -0.42 -10.81
CA LEU A 54 -10.36 -0.96 -12.03
C LEU A 54 -10.71 -2.42 -11.80
N PRO A 55 -11.95 -2.85 -12.11
CA PRO A 55 -12.36 -4.23 -11.91
C PRO A 55 -11.58 -5.15 -12.86
N ILE A 56 -11.07 -6.25 -12.32
CA ILE A 56 -10.39 -7.31 -13.08
C ILE A 56 -10.96 -8.67 -12.68
N THR A 57 -10.82 -9.65 -13.58
CA THR A 57 -11.09 -11.06 -13.25
C THR A 57 -9.78 -11.73 -12.85
N PHE A 58 -9.66 -12.12 -11.57
CA PHE A 58 -8.52 -12.90 -11.12
C PHE A 58 -8.69 -14.37 -11.51
N THR A 59 -7.79 -14.89 -12.33
CA THR A 59 -7.71 -16.32 -12.63
C THR A 59 -6.68 -16.97 -11.71
N GLY A 60 -7.15 -17.79 -10.75
CA GLY A 60 -6.26 -18.52 -9.85
C GLY A 60 -5.28 -19.42 -10.60
N ARG A 61 -4.07 -19.61 -10.04
CA ARG A 61 -3.12 -20.59 -10.60
C ARG A 61 -3.71 -21.99 -10.49
N LEU A 62 -3.73 -22.72 -11.61
CA LEU A 62 -4.24 -24.10 -11.67
C LEU A 62 -3.24 -25.14 -11.16
N ARG A 63 -1.96 -24.78 -10.99
CA ARG A 63 -0.88 -25.67 -10.58
C ARG A 63 0.08 -24.96 -9.62
N GLY A 64 0.55 -25.69 -8.61
CA GLY A 64 1.49 -25.25 -7.58
C GLY A 64 0.85 -25.14 -6.19
N GLU A 65 1.60 -25.50 -5.15
CA GLU A 65 1.16 -25.34 -3.77
C GLU A 65 1.30 -23.89 -3.30
N SER A 66 0.42 -23.50 -2.37
CA SER A 66 0.48 -22.19 -1.74
C SER A 66 1.81 -22.04 -1.00
N LYS A 67 2.56 -20.99 -1.33
CA LYS A 67 3.80 -20.61 -0.63
C LYS A 67 3.53 -19.81 0.67
N LEU A 68 2.26 -19.66 1.05
CA LEU A 68 1.83 -18.94 2.26
C LEU A 68 1.66 -19.92 3.41
N GLY A 69 2.60 -19.90 4.36
CA GLY A 69 2.42 -20.55 5.65
C GLY A 69 1.53 -19.72 6.58
N MET A 70 0.97 -20.36 7.62
CA MET A 70 0.15 -19.68 8.62
C MET A 70 0.92 -18.60 9.40
N THR A 71 2.24 -18.78 9.55
CA THR A 71 3.11 -17.80 10.21
C THR A 71 3.21 -16.50 9.40
N GLU A 72 3.30 -16.58 8.07
CA GLU A 72 3.27 -15.38 7.21
C GLU A 72 1.92 -14.67 7.29
N VAL A 73 0.81 -15.41 7.38
CA VAL A 73 -0.54 -14.83 7.51
C VAL A 73 -0.65 -14.01 8.79
N ILE A 74 -0.26 -14.58 9.93
CA ILE A 74 -0.32 -13.89 11.23
C ILE A 74 0.55 -12.63 11.21
N LYS A 75 1.77 -12.72 10.69
CA LYS A 75 2.67 -11.56 10.53
C LYS A 75 2.05 -10.48 9.63
N GLY A 76 1.43 -10.87 8.52
CA GLY A 76 0.75 -9.94 7.63
C GLY A 76 -0.40 -9.20 8.33
N VAL A 77 -1.23 -9.91 9.09
CA VAL A 77 -2.36 -9.33 9.83
C VAL A 77 -1.88 -8.36 10.91
N THR A 78 -0.88 -8.74 11.70
CA THR A 78 -0.35 -7.86 12.76
C THR A 78 0.31 -6.61 12.19
N SER A 79 1.13 -6.74 11.14
CA SER A 79 1.70 -5.59 10.43
C SER A 79 0.62 -4.68 9.88
N PHE A 80 -0.43 -5.23 9.27
CA PHE A 80 -1.54 -4.44 8.72
C PHE A 80 -2.24 -3.60 9.79
N LEU A 81 -2.54 -4.19 10.95
CA LEU A 81 -3.16 -3.47 12.07
C LEU A 81 -2.31 -2.30 12.56
N VAL A 82 -1.01 -2.51 12.71
CA VAL A 82 -0.05 -1.47 13.12
C VAL A 82 0.02 -0.36 12.08
N ILE A 83 0.09 -0.72 10.79
CA ILE A 83 0.15 0.24 9.69
C ILE A 83 -1.13 1.07 9.62
N ALA A 84 -2.30 0.43 9.73
CA ALA A 84 -3.59 1.11 9.72
C ALA A 84 -3.72 2.10 10.89
N LEU A 85 -3.24 1.72 12.09
CA LEU A 85 -3.21 2.61 13.24
C LEU A 85 -2.26 3.81 13.03
N GLN A 86 -1.04 3.56 12.54
CA GLN A 86 -0.07 4.64 12.24
C GLN A 86 -0.60 5.61 11.19
N TYR A 87 -1.26 5.10 10.16
CA TYR A 87 -1.91 5.92 9.12
C TYR A 87 -3.03 6.78 9.71
N ARG A 88 -3.92 6.19 10.52
CA ARG A 88 -5.03 6.92 11.16
C ARG A 88 -4.54 8.03 12.08
N LEU A 89 -3.42 7.80 12.77
CA LEU A 89 -2.81 8.80 13.65
C LEU A 89 -1.85 9.75 12.90
N GLN A 90 -1.66 9.57 11.59
CA GLN A 90 -0.72 10.33 10.74
C GLN A 90 0.71 10.39 11.33
N LEU A 91 1.16 9.28 11.92
CA LEU A 91 2.45 9.20 12.61
C LEU A 91 3.57 8.74 11.67
N GLY A 92 4.79 9.21 11.97
CA GLY A 92 6.02 8.76 11.32
C GLY A 92 5.98 8.91 9.81
N ARG A 93 6.04 7.79 9.09
CA ARG A 93 6.06 7.70 7.61
C ARG A 93 4.77 8.18 6.94
N PHE A 94 3.65 8.24 7.67
CA PHE A 94 2.37 8.76 7.20
C PHE A 94 2.12 10.22 7.60
N SER A 95 3.04 10.83 8.34
CA SER A 95 3.00 12.27 8.59
C SER A 95 3.08 13.00 7.26
N ARG A 96 2.24 14.04 7.10
CA ARG A 96 2.24 14.91 5.92
C ARG A 96 3.59 15.63 5.80
N SER A 97 4.56 14.99 5.15
CA SER A 97 5.79 15.67 4.75
C SER A 97 5.44 16.66 3.64
N ARG A 98 5.95 17.89 3.80
CA ARG A 98 5.80 19.05 2.89
C ARG A 98 6.60 18.87 1.58
N SER A 99 6.64 17.65 1.03
CA SER A 99 7.38 17.27 -0.17
C SER A 99 6.58 17.50 -1.48
N ALA A 100 5.45 18.21 -1.40
CA ALA A 100 4.63 18.56 -2.57
C ALA A 100 5.32 19.51 -3.58
N ASN A 101 6.55 19.96 -3.33
CA ASN A 101 7.33 20.86 -4.20
C ASN A 101 8.55 20.20 -4.85
N LEU A 102 8.56 18.89 -5.09
CA LEU A 102 9.58 18.31 -5.96
C LEU A 102 9.21 18.58 -7.42
N PRO A 103 10.03 19.34 -8.18
CA PRO A 103 9.79 19.53 -9.60
C PRO A 103 9.80 18.16 -10.30
N ALA A 104 8.98 18.03 -11.34
CA ALA A 104 8.93 16.82 -12.14
C ALA A 104 10.35 16.52 -12.67
N PRO A 105 10.85 15.27 -12.56
CA PRO A 105 12.10 14.94 -13.23
C PRO A 105 11.89 15.07 -14.74
N ASP A 106 12.84 15.77 -15.39
CA ASP A 106 12.91 15.99 -16.83
C ASP A 106 12.75 14.68 -17.64
#